data_AF-A0A8T5Y4R5-F1
#
_entry.id   AF-A0A8T5Y4R5-F1
#
_cell.length_a   1.000
_cell.length_b   1.000
_cell.length_c   1.000
_cell.angle_alpha   90.00
_cell.angle_beta   90.00
_cell.angle_gamma   90.00
#
_symmetry.space_group_name_H-M   'P 1'
#
loop_
_entity.id
_entity.type
_entity.pdbx_description
1 polymer ?
#
loop_
_entity_poly.entity_id
_entity_poly.type
_entity_poly.pdbx_seq_one_letter_code
_entity_poly.pdbx_strand_id
1 'polypeptide(L)'
;MKLDILVSISTWLADNIFGQPALLIGIIALIGLLAQKKDVSSVISGTVKTILGFLIINGGAGVIVESMGAIGPIWQSVFGIEAAPLEVMGTDRFIAEYGGTITLMMTFGFLINVLMARLTKFKFIYSSFAGVKHP
;
A
#
# COMPACT_ATOMS: atom_id res chain seq x y z
N MET A 1 29.43 0.45 -21.57
CA MET A 1 29.52 1.87 -21.15
C MET A 1 28.18 2.62 -21.20
N LYS A 2 27.47 2.74 -22.34
CA LYS A 2 26.13 3.39 -22.37
C LYS A 2 25.02 2.59 -21.67
N LEU A 3 25.07 1.26 -21.76
CA LEU A 3 24.10 0.36 -21.11
C LEU A 3 24.24 0.41 -19.58
N ASP A 4 25.46 0.46 -19.07
CA ASP A 4 25.76 0.52 -17.63
C ASP A 4 25.27 1.85 -17.02
N ILE A 5 25.39 2.96 -17.75
CA ILE A 5 24.87 4.26 -17.32
C ILE A 5 23.33 4.24 -17.27
N LEU A 6 22.67 3.67 -18.28
CA LEU A 6 21.21 3.57 -18.28
C LEU A 6 20.69 2.66 -17.17
N VAL A 7 21.34 1.52 -16.94
CA VAL A 7 21.01 0.60 -15.84
C VAL A 7 21.27 1.28 -14.50
N SER A 8 22.38 2.01 -14.35
CA SER A 8 22.71 2.72 -13.10
C SER A 8 21.74 3.87 -12.81
N ILE A 9 21.24 4.56 -13.84
CA ILE A 9 20.20 5.59 -13.68
C ILE A 9 18.86 4.93 -13.32
N SER A 10 18.52 3.80 -13.96
CA SER A 10 17.25 3.11 -13.67
C SER A 10 17.22 2.51 -12.27
N THR A 11 18.32 1.90 -11.80
CA THR A 11 18.42 1.38 -10.43
C THR A 11 18.42 2.52 -9.42
N TRP A 12 19.14 3.62 -9.68
CA TRP A 12 19.12 4.79 -8.81
C TRP A 12 17.71 5.38 -8.66
N LEU A 13 16.96 5.53 -9.76
CA LEU A 13 15.56 5.94 -9.74
C LEU A 13 14.68 4.92 -9.00
N ALA A 14 14.85 3.64 -9.30
CA ALA A 14 14.08 2.57 -8.66
C ALA A 14 14.28 2.57 -7.14
N ASP A 15 15.51 2.68 -6.65
CA ASP A 15 15.81 2.53 -5.23
C ASP A 15 15.49 3.81 -4.42
N ASN A 16 15.71 4.99 -5.00
CA ASN A 16 15.59 6.26 -4.26
C ASN A 16 14.23 6.93 -4.41
N ILE A 17 13.55 6.75 -5.54
CA ILE A 17 12.26 7.40 -5.82
C ILE A 17 11.12 6.40 -5.66
N PHE A 18 11.21 5.26 -6.35
CA PHE A 18 10.17 4.22 -6.30
C PHE A 18 10.30 3.30 -5.08
N GLY A 19 11.51 3.18 -4.52
CA GLY A 19 11.80 2.40 -3.32
C GLY A 19 11.46 3.14 -2.01
N GLN A 20 11.06 4.41 -2.09
CA GLN A 20 10.62 5.22 -0.95
C GLN A 20 9.10 5.47 -1.03
N PRO A 21 8.27 4.67 -0.34
CA PRO A 21 6.82 4.77 -0.42
C PRO A 21 6.28 6.17 -0.10
N ALA A 22 6.92 6.89 0.83
CA ALA A 22 6.57 8.24 1.20
C ALA A 22 6.67 9.22 0.02
N LEU A 23 7.72 9.09 -0.79
CA LEU A 23 7.96 9.96 -1.93
C LEU A 23 6.99 9.66 -3.07
N LEU A 24 6.74 8.37 -3.33
CA LEU A 24 5.73 7.92 -4.29
C LEU A 24 4.35 8.52 -4.01
N ILE A 25 3.90 8.45 -2.76
CA ILE A 25 2.61 9.02 -2.36
C ILE A 25 2.62 10.56 -2.49
N GLY A 26 3.74 11.21 -2.17
CA GLY A 26 3.92 12.65 -2.40
C GLY A 26 3.77 13.04 -3.86
N ILE A 27 4.38 12.29 -4.79
CA ILE A 27 4.26 12.53 -6.23
C ILE A 27 2.82 12.34 -6.70
N ILE A 28 2.12 11.30 -6.23
CA ILE A 28 0.71 11.07 -6.55
C ILE A 28 -0.16 12.24 -6.08
N ALA A 29 0.06 12.74 -4.86
CA ALA A 29 -0.65 13.90 -4.33
C ALA A 29 -0.38 15.18 -5.13
N LEU A 30 0.89 15.42 -5.50
CA LEU A 30 1.30 16.54 -6.32
C LEU A 30 0.59 16.52 -7.68
N ILE A 31 0.64 15.38 -8.38
CA ILE A 31 -0.03 15.21 -9.68
C ILE A 31 -1.54 15.40 -9.54
N GLY A 32 -2.15 14.83 -8.49
CA GLY A 32 -3.58 14.98 -8.22
C GLY A 32 -4.00 16.42 -7.96
N LEU A 33 -3.20 17.20 -7.24
CA LEU A 33 -3.48 18.60 -6.95
C LEU A 33 -3.23 19.51 -8.15
N LEU A 34 -2.22 19.22 -8.97
CA LEU A 34 -1.97 19.89 -10.25
C LEU A 34 -3.10 19.61 -11.25
N ALA A 35 -3.58 18.37 -11.35
CA ALA A 35 -4.72 18.01 -12.20
C ALA A 35 -6.01 18.72 -11.78
N GLN A 36 -6.17 18.98 -10.46
CA GLN A 36 -7.27 19.78 -9.91
C GLN A 36 -7.10 21.29 -10.10
N LYS A 37 -6.00 21.75 -10.73
CA LYS A 37 -5.70 23.17 -10.99
C LYS A 37 -5.79 24.07 -9.74
N LYS A 38 -5.39 23.56 -8.57
CA LYS A 38 -5.35 24.35 -7.34
C LYS A 38 -4.16 25.32 -7.32
N ASP A 39 -4.27 26.37 -6.51
CA ASP A 39 -3.18 27.34 -6.32
C ASP A 39 -1.88 26.67 -5.88
N VAL A 40 -0.74 27.20 -6.33
CA VAL A 40 0.61 26.65 -6.06
C VAL A 40 0.85 26.45 -4.55
N SER A 41 0.37 27.38 -3.72
CA SER A 41 0.45 27.27 -2.26
C SER A 41 -0.32 26.05 -1.72
N SER A 42 -1.50 25.77 -2.28
CA SER A 42 -2.31 24.59 -1.94
C SER A 42 -1.69 23.28 -2.45
N VAL A 43 -1.02 23.31 -3.61
CA VAL A 43 -0.32 22.15 -4.17
C VAL A 43 0.85 21.75 -3.27
N ILE A 44 1.71 22.71 -2.89
CA ILE A 44 2.88 22.45 -2.05
C ILE A 44 2.45 22.00 -0.66
N SER A 45 1.56 22.76 -0.01
CA SER A 45 1.09 22.42 1.34
C SER A 45 0.32 21.10 1.38
N GLY A 46 -0.48 20.80 0.34
CA GLY A 46 -1.18 19.53 0.21
C GLY A 46 -0.21 18.36 0.07
N THR A 47 0.79 18.48 -0.81
CA THR A 47 1.82 17.46 -1.03
C THR A 47 2.61 17.17 0.24
N VAL A 48 3.07 18.22 0.94
CA VAL A 48 3.81 18.08 2.21
C VAL A 48 2.94 17.42 3.28
N LYS A 49 1.66 17.81 3.41
CA LYS A 49 0.72 17.17 4.34
C LYS A 49 0.55 15.68 4.04
N THR A 50 0.49 15.28 2.78
CA THR A 50 0.38 13.86 2.41
C THR A 50 1.64 13.08 2.79
N ILE A 51 2.83 13.62 2.51
CA ILE A 51 4.10 12.98 2.89
C ILE A 51 4.19 12.83 4.41
N LEU A 52 3.94 13.92 5.16
CA LEU A 52 3.96 13.89 6.62
C LEU A 52 2.93 12.91 7.19
N GLY A 53 1.71 12.89 6.64
CA GLY A 53 0.68 11.94 7.04
C GLY A 53 1.12 10.49 6.87
N PHE A 54 1.75 10.16 5.73
CA PHE A 54 2.30 8.83 5.51
C PHE A 54 3.40 8.47 6.50
N LEU A 55 4.34 9.38 6.76
CA LEU A 55 5.44 9.15 7.70
C LEU A 55 4.95 8.90 9.13
N ILE A 56 3.95 9.66 9.58
CA ILE A 56 3.35 9.49 10.91
C ILE A 56 2.68 8.13 11.03
N ILE A 57 1.87 7.73 10.03
CA ILE A 57 1.19 6.44 10.02
C ILE A 57 2.21 5.30 10.00
N ASN A 58 3.25 5.41 9.18
CA ASN A 58 4.26 4.36 9.06
C ASN A 58 5.08 4.23 10.36
N GLY A 59 5.48 5.35 10.97
CA GLY A 59 6.14 5.35 12.27
C GLY A 59 5.27 4.74 13.37
N GLY A 60 3.98 5.09 13.43
CA GLY A 60 3.04 4.51 14.39
C GLY A 60 2.80 3.01 14.17
N ALA A 61 2.66 2.58 12.91
CA ALA A 61 2.52 1.18 12.56
C ALA A 61 3.77 0.37 12.95
N GLY A 62 4.97 0.94 12.77
CA GLY A 62 6.22 0.32 13.19
C GLY A 62 6.24 -0.01 14.69
N VAL A 63 5.85 0.95 15.53
CA VAL A 63 5.77 0.75 17.00
C VAL A 63 4.78 -0.37 17.35
N ILE A 64 3.63 -0.44 16.67
CA ILE A 64 2.64 -1.49 16.91
C ILE A 64 3.23 -2.85 16.52
N VAL A 65 3.84 -2.97 15.33
CA VAL A 65 4.44 -4.22 14.85
C VAL A 65 5.58 -4.67 15.77
N GLU A 66 6.41 -3.74 16.24
CA GLU A 66 7.48 -4.04 17.20
C GLU A 66 6.92 -4.58 18.51
N SER A 67 5.86 -3.96 19.05
CA SER A 67 5.19 -4.45 20.25
C SER A 67 4.58 -5.84 20.05
N MET A 68 4.04 -6.13 18.87
CA MET A 68 3.51 -7.46 18.52
C MET A 68 4.64 -8.49 18.39
N GLY A 69 5.81 -8.10 17.88
CA GLY A 69 6.99 -8.96 17.83
C GLY A 69 7.47 -9.38 19.23
N ALA A 70 7.34 -8.51 20.23
CA ALA A 70 7.71 -8.80 21.61
C ALA A 70 6.76 -9.79 22.31
N ILE A 71 5.55 -10.02 21.78
CA ILE A 71 4.58 -10.96 22.35
C ILE A 71 5.09 -12.41 22.23
N GLY A 72 5.61 -12.80 21.06
CA GLY A 72 6.14 -14.15 20.81
C GLY A 72 7.09 -14.69 21.91
N PRO A 73 8.18 -14.00 22.25
CA PRO A 73 9.11 -14.45 23.29
C PRO A 73 8.54 -14.40 24.71
N ILE A 74 7.59 -13.51 25.00
CA ILE A 74 6.90 -13.48 26.31
C ILE A 74 6.02 -14.73 26.48
N TRP A 75 5.29 -15.14 25.43
CA TRP A 75 4.50 -16.36 25.49
C TRP A 75 5.37 -17.61 25.63
N GLN A 76 6.56 -17.63 25.01
CA GLN A 76 7.54 -18.71 25.18
C GLN A 76 8.03 -18.83 26.63
N SER A 77 8.35 -17.70 27.28
CA SER A 77 8.85 -17.71 28.66
C SER A 77 7.78 -18.03 29.70
N VAL A 78 6.53 -17.61 29.46
CA VAL A 78 5.41 -17.82 30.39
C VAL A 78 4.86 -19.25 30.34
N PHE A 79 4.77 -19.85 29.15
CA PHE A 79 4.15 -21.17 28.99
C PHE A 79 5.17 -22.32 28.87
N GLY A 80 6.48 -22.03 28.75
CA GLY A 80 7.53 -23.04 28.65
C GLY A 80 7.41 -23.95 27.41
N ILE A 81 6.54 -23.57 26.46
CA ILE A 81 6.39 -24.22 25.18
C ILE A 81 7.56 -23.69 24.34
N GLU A 82 8.50 -24.55 23.93
CA GLU A 82 9.36 -24.24 22.79
C GLU A 82 8.41 -23.82 21.68
N ALA A 83 8.36 -22.53 21.36
CA ALA A 83 7.48 -22.08 20.29
C ALA A 83 7.90 -22.91 19.08
N ALA A 84 7.01 -23.80 18.64
CA ALA A 84 7.04 -24.21 17.25
C ALA A 84 7.22 -22.88 16.50
N PRO A 85 8.32 -22.72 15.72
CA PRO A 85 8.56 -21.46 15.04
C PRO A 85 7.24 -21.14 14.39
N LEU A 86 6.68 -19.97 14.71
CA LEU A 86 5.50 -19.51 14.00
C LEU A 86 6.01 -19.41 12.56
N GLU A 87 5.88 -20.50 11.78
CA GLU A 87 6.06 -20.54 10.34
C GLU A 87 4.86 -19.81 9.77
N VAL A 88 4.67 -18.56 10.22
CA VAL A 88 3.84 -17.60 9.54
C VAL A 88 4.54 -17.46 8.22
N MET A 89 3.91 -18.02 7.19
CA MET A 89 4.35 -17.90 5.82
C MET A 89 4.67 -16.42 5.59
N GLY A 90 5.97 -16.11 5.48
CA GLY A 90 6.41 -14.73 5.30
C GLY A 90 5.71 -14.13 4.09
N THR A 91 5.46 -12.82 4.11
CA THR A 91 4.73 -12.11 3.05
C THR A 91 5.25 -12.48 1.65
N ASP A 92 6.56 -12.69 1.50
CA ASP A 92 7.20 -13.12 0.24
C ASP A 92 6.74 -14.50 -0.23
N ARG A 93 6.71 -15.48 0.67
CA ARG A 93 6.24 -16.86 0.38
C ARG A 93 4.74 -16.89 0.12
N PHE A 94 3.97 -16.10 0.87
CA PHE A 94 2.53 -15.99 0.69
C PHE A 94 2.17 -15.39 -0.68
N ILE A 95 2.86 -14.32 -1.09
CA ILE A 95 2.68 -13.73 -2.42
C ILE A 95 3.11 -14.71 -3.52
N ALA A 96 4.23 -15.42 -3.34
CA ALA A 96 4.71 -16.38 -4.32
C ALA A 96 3.71 -17.53 -4.56
N GLU A 97 3.06 -18.01 -3.50
CA GLU A 97 2.17 -19.16 -3.58
C GLU A 97 0.71 -18.79 -3.88
N TYR A 98 0.20 -17.73 -3.25
CA TYR A 98 -1.21 -17.34 -3.32
C TYR A 98 -1.46 -16.04 -4.10
N GLY A 99 -0.42 -15.26 -4.41
CA GLY A 99 -0.57 -13.94 -5.04
C GLY A 99 -1.36 -14.00 -6.34
N GLY A 100 -1.00 -14.91 -7.24
CA GLY A 100 -1.71 -15.06 -8.53
C GLY A 100 -3.19 -15.43 -8.36
N THR A 101 -3.48 -16.39 -7.48
CA THR A 101 -4.86 -16.83 -7.20
C THR A 101 -5.70 -15.69 -6.61
N ILE A 102 -5.15 -14.95 -5.65
CA ILE A 102 -5.83 -13.82 -5.01
C ILE A 102 -6.08 -12.69 -6.03
N THR A 103 -5.09 -12.37 -6.87
CA THR A 103 -5.25 -11.36 -7.92
C THR A 103 -6.35 -11.74 -8.92
N LEU A 104 -6.45 -13.01 -9.31
CA LEU A 104 -7.51 -13.49 -10.21
C LEU A 104 -8.89 -13.38 -9.56
N MET A 105 -9.03 -13.81 -8.31
CA MET A 105 -10.29 -13.71 -7.56
C MET A 105 -10.74 -12.25 -7.41
N MET A 106 -9.82 -11.34 -7.08
CA MET A 106 -10.11 -9.91 -6.96
C MET A 106 -10.50 -9.30 -8.32
N THR A 107 -9.78 -9.64 -9.38
CA THR A 107 -10.08 -9.16 -10.74
C THR A 107 -11.47 -9.63 -11.17
N PHE A 108 -11.79 -10.91 -10.95
CA PHE A 108 -13.09 -11.48 -11.30
C PHE A 108 -14.23 -10.86 -10.49
N GLY A 109 -14.03 -10.69 -9.17
CA GLY A 109 -14.98 -9.99 -8.31
C GLY A 109 -15.23 -8.55 -8.74
N PHE A 110 -14.19 -7.83 -9.15
CA PHE A 110 -14.31 -6.47 -9.69
C PHE A 110 -15.05 -6.43 -11.03
N LEU A 111 -14.77 -7.37 -11.94
CA LEU A 111 -15.48 -7.48 -13.21
C LEU A 111 -16.97 -7.74 -13.01
N ILE A 112 -17.34 -8.64 -12.10
CA ILE A 112 -18.74 -8.89 -11.74
C ILE A 112 -19.36 -7.63 -11.15
N ASN A 113 -18.66 -6.94 -10.24
CA ASN A 113 -19.16 -5.70 -9.63
C ASN A 113 -19.48 -4.64 -10.70
N VAL A 114 -18.58 -4.42 -11.67
CA VAL A 114 -18.79 -3.49 -12.78
C VAL A 114 -19.92 -3.95 -13.71
N LEU A 115 -20.02 -5.25 -13.99
CA LEU A 115 -21.06 -5.80 -14.85
C LEU A 115 -22.45 -5.67 -14.20
N MET A 116 -22.57 -5.90 -12.89
CA MET A 116 -23.80 -5.67 -12.13
C MET A 116 -24.17 -4.19 -12.08
N ALA A 117 -23.20 -3.29 -11.92
CA ALA A 117 -23.43 -1.84 -11.97
C ALA A 117 -23.92 -1.36 -13.35
N ARG A 118 -23.61 -2.10 -14.43
CA ARG A 118 -24.06 -1.78 -15.79
C ARG A 118 -25.43 -2.37 -16.16
N LEU A 119 -25.75 -3.57 -15.69
CA LEU A 119 -26.99 -4.28 -16.05
C LEU A 119 -28.17 -3.96 -15.12
N THR A 120 -27.90 -3.50 -13.90
CA THR A 120 -28.94 -3.27 -12.89
C THR A 120 -29.23 -1.78 -12.73
N LYS A 121 -30.51 -1.41 -12.49
CA LYS A 121 -30.97 -0.02 -12.33
C LYS A 121 -30.40 0.69 -11.08
N PHE A 122 -29.79 -0.06 -10.17
CA PHE A 122 -29.06 0.44 -9.00
C PHE A 122 -27.61 0.75 -9.39
N LYS A 123 -27.37 1.97 -9.87
CA LYS A 123 -26.05 2.49 -10.25
C LYS A 123 -25.17 2.76 -9.02
N PHE A 124 -24.90 1.74 -8.21
CA PHE A 124 -23.97 1.83 -7.10
C PHE A 124 -22.78 0.93 -7.40
N ILE A 125 -21.62 1.56 -7.67
CA ILE A 125 -20.33 0.88 -7.67
C ILE A 125 -19.88 0.88 -6.21
N TYR A 126 -20.02 -0.25 -5.52
CA TYR A 126 -19.42 -0.38 -4.20
C TYR A 126 -17.92 -0.58 -4.39
N SER A 127 -17.19 0.53 -4.27
CA SER A 127 -15.74 0.50 -4.17
C SER A 127 -15.41 0.69 -2.69
N SER A 128 -15.01 -0.38 -1.99
CA SER A 128 -14.59 -0.30 -0.57
C SER A 128 -13.47 0.72 -0.31
N PHE A 129 -12.85 1.28 -1.36
CA PHE A 129 -11.82 2.31 -1.29
C PHE A 129 -12.34 3.75 -1.29
N ALA A 130 -13.61 4.00 -1.58
CA ALA A 130 -14.22 5.31 -1.43
C ALA A 130 -15.50 5.13 -0.64
N GLY A 131 -15.47 5.60 0.61
CA GLY A 131 -16.66 5.67 1.47
C GLY A 131 -17.85 6.15 0.65
N VAL A 132 -18.94 5.41 0.77
CA VAL A 132 -20.18 5.61 0.02
C VAL A 132 -20.55 7.09 0.02
N LYS A 133 -20.32 7.77 -1.10
CA LYS A 133 -20.92 9.08 -1.36
C LYS A 133 -22.29 8.81 -1.97
N HIS A 134 -23.30 8.86 -1.11
CA HIS A 134 -24.68 9.05 -1.56
C HIS A 134 -24.84 10.47 -2.14
N PRO A 135 -25.76 10.66 -3.10
CA PRO A 135 -26.12 11.97 -3.65
C PRO A 135 -26.67 12.92 -2.57
#